data_AF-A0A5K8AAJ2-F1
#
_entry.id   AF-A0A5K8AAJ2-F1
#
_cell.length_a   1.000
_cell.length_b   1.000
_cell.length_c   1.000
_cell.angle_alpha   90.00
_cell.angle_beta   90.00
_cell.angle_gamma   90.00
#
_symmetry.space_group_name_H-M   'P 1'
#
loop_
_entity.id
_entity.type
_entity.pdbx_description
1 polymer ?
#
loop_
_entity_poly.entity_id
_entity_poly.type
_entity_poly.pdbx_seq_one_letter_code
_entity_poly.pdbx_strand_id
1 'polypeptide(L)'
;MNGKKTSKRIWIGGLLLILAWMFVIGCAANPPLTGDNQEKTPGSYTVVGIGPGDGDLLTLRAAEAICRADMVFCNPKTQQKLAAYVDFSGKQVVDGYGVLFRYYGRDCKKISQEEKKPRPPMDQEKKRPRGPMRCEEFHRKQAEFAAMVRDAVSSGKHVVLLSGGDPTIYGPDMWTVKELKELNPTVIPGLSAFNAANAALKVSLGEVMLTAPFKKEGSRDTIEQLAGHERATMVIFMPRDMQALFARLSASYPAQTPAAIISHAGVVGQEKVTMGTVGGFAADTSGIDRWRSIVYVGEAVGRAAFNPGLSLQSAAQGKFYLVGVGPGDADLITLRGKKVIESADLIFAHQRLKDKFQDVLSGKEVLTGYHRLFPFYGKPCAKVRPGDQRRERMSCEEYHQKQEEFAALVRAAVAKGKTVAMLDSGDPLVYGPCSWSLTELRDIETEVVPGLSCFNAANAALKAGVTEGKTSHSVILASGWSVEEMAVHQSTMVLFTMRTQFKKFIDGLSAHYDADTPVAIVFSAGYAEKERVMQGTLGTISDQVGTGRLPFEYLLYVGDFLSDGGRVAH
;
A
#
# COMPACT_ATOMS: atom_id res chain seq x y z
N MET A 1 65.81 -26.62 -45.45
CA MET A 1 65.89 -27.99 -44.88
C MET A 1 65.71 -27.93 -43.37
N ASN A 2 64.69 -28.65 -42.90
CA ASN A 2 64.38 -29.19 -41.57
C ASN A 2 64.48 -28.36 -40.27
N GLY A 3 63.30 -28.20 -39.64
CA GLY A 3 63.19 -27.96 -38.20
C GLY A 3 61.75 -27.74 -37.72
N LYS A 4 60.94 -28.81 -37.60
CA LYS A 4 59.61 -28.80 -36.97
C LYS A 4 59.70 -28.41 -35.48
N LYS A 5 58.71 -27.67 -34.94
CA LYS A 5 58.12 -27.93 -33.61
C LYS A 5 56.75 -27.25 -33.42
N THR A 6 55.74 -28.12 -33.43
CA THR A 6 54.46 -28.14 -32.69
C THR A 6 54.11 -26.98 -31.73
N SER A 7 52.96 -26.35 -31.95
CA SER A 7 52.20 -25.61 -30.92
C SER A 7 50.91 -26.39 -30.57
N LYS A 8 50.77 -26.76 -29.30
CA LYS A 8 49.57 -27.39 -28.72
C LYS A 8 48.62 -26.29 -28.23
N ARG A 9 47.35 -26.39 -28.63
CA ARG A 9 46.21 -25.67 -28.05
C ARG A 9 46.05 -26.02 -26.57
N ILE A 10 45.87 -25.01 -25.73
CA ILE A 10 45.33 -25.16 -24.37
C ILE A 10 44.08 -24.27 -24.29
N TRP A 11 42.96 -24.93 -24.07
CA TRP A 11 41.68 -24.38 -23.64
C TRP A 11 41.78 -24.02 -22.16
N ILE A 12 41.43 -22.79 -21.77
CA ILE A 12 41.06 -22.46 -20.40
C ILE A 12 39.74 -21.69 -20.47
N GLY A 13 38.67 -22.37 -20.06
CA GLY A 13 37.37 -21.74 -19.82
C GLY A 13 37.45 -20.87 -18.57
N GLY A 14 37.14 -19.58 -18.74
CA GLY A 14 36.92 -18.65 -17.64
C GLY A 14 35.47 -18.70 -17.19
N LEU A 15 35.24 -19.28 -16.01
CA LEU A 15 33.98 -19.21 -15.29
C LEU A 15 33.82 -17.77 -14.75
N LEU A 16 32.93 -16.98 -15.34
CA LEU A 16 32.53 -15.66 -14.82
C LEU A 16 31.51 -15.89 -13.69
N LEU A 17 31.99 -15.90 -12.45
CA LEU A 17 31.17 -15.85 -11.25
C LEU A 17 30.62 -14.42 -11.09
N ILE A 18 29.34 -14.24 -11.43
CA ILE A 18 28.56 -13.05 -11.07
C ILE A 18 28.29 -13.13 -9.57
N LEU A 19 29.09 -12.41 -8.76
CA LEU A 19 28.80 -12.17 -7.35
C LEU A 19 27.68 -11.15 -7.26
N ALA A 20 26.44 -11.62 -7.19
CA ALA A 20 25.31 -10.81 -6.74
C ALA A 20 25.52 -10.47 -5.26
N TRP A 21 25.86 -9.21 -4.96
CA TRP A 21 25.90 -8.69 -3.61
C TRP A 21 24.48 -8.65 -3.05
N MET A 22 24.04 -9.73 -2.39
CA MET A 22 22.86 -9.73 -1.52
C MET A 22 23.28 -9.15 -0.17
N PHE A 23 23.01 -7.87 0.05
CA PHE A 23 23.04 -7.30 1.41
C PHE A 23 21.80 -7.78 2.15
N VAL A 24 21.97 -8.84 2.95
CA VAL A 24 21.13 -9.02 4.15
C VAL A 24 21.42 -7.80 5.04
N ILE A 25 20.39 -7.14 5.57
CA ILE A 25 20.59 -6.11 6.59
C ILE A 25 21.24 -6.83 7.77
N GLY A 26 22.55 -6.65 7.91
CA GLY A 26 23.35 -7.29 8.95
C GLY A 26 22.88 -6.81 10.30
N CYS A 27 22.26 -7.70 11.08
CA CYS A 27 22.01 -7.49 12.49
C CYS A 27 23.36 -7.37 13.19
N ALA A 28 23.79 -6.15 13.53
CA ALA A 28 24.88 -6.00 14.48
C ALA A 28 24.40 -6.56 15.82
N ALA A 29 24.94 -7.71 16.23
CA ALA A 29 24.77 -8.19 17.59
C ALA A 29 25.42 -7.19 18.54
N ASN A 30 24.66 -6.64 19.49
CA ASN A 30 25.26 -5.86 20.56
C ASN A 30 26.23 -6.76 21.34
N PRO A 31 27.46 -6.29 21.65
CA PRO A 31 28.36 -7.03 22.52
C PRO A 31 27.70 -7.24 23.89
N PRO A 32 27.93 -8.38 24.57
CA PRO A 32 27.37 -8.61 25.89
C PRO A 32 27.93 -7.58 26.86
N LEU A 33 27.06 -6.69 27.33
CA LEU A 33 27.40 -5.69 28.33
C LEU A 33 27.54 -6.41 29.68
N THR A 34 28.79 -6.60 30.12
CA THR A 34 29.11 -7.02 31.48
C THR A 34 28.88 -5.82 32.41
N GLY A 35 27.71 -5.78 33.05
CA GLY A 35 27.39 -4.78 34.06
C GLY A 35 25.99 -5.01 34.62
N ASP A 36 25.93 -5.52 35.84
CA ASP A 36 24.72 -5.81 36.60
C ASP A 36 24.08 -4.49 37.09
N ASN A 37 23.41 -3.78 36.16
CA ASN A 37 22.42 -2.73 36.36
C ASN A 37 22.02 -2.11 35.00
N GLN A 38 21.54 -2.94 34.08
CA GLN A 38 20.81 -2.42 32.92
C GLN A 38 19.37 -2.14 33.34
N GLU A 39 18.95 -0.88 33.28
CA GLU A 39 17.52 -0.57 33.12
C GLU A 39 17.02 -1.42 31.95
N LYS A 40 16.22 -2.45 32.25
CA LYS A 40 15.64 -3.29 31.21
C LYS A 40 14.81 -2.37 30.32
N THR A 41 15.24 -2.22 29.07
CA THR A 41 14.42 -1.57 28.05
C THR A 41 13.03 -2.18 28.09
N PRO A 42 11.97 -1.35 28.13
CA PRO A 42 10.61 -1.88 28.21
C PRO A 42 10.33 -2.74 26.97
N GLY A 43 9.72 -3.90 27.21
CA GLY A 43 9.27 -4.77 26.13
C GLY A 43 8.22 -4.06 25.27
N SER A 44 8.01 -4.54 24.05
CA SER A 44 7.06 -3.92 23.12
C SER A 44 6.32 -4.94 22.28
N TYR A 45 5.13 -4.55 21.82
CA TYR A 45 4.36 -5.32 20.85
C TYR A 45 4.12 -4.49 19.58
N THR A 46 4.51 -5.04 18.43
CA THR A 46 4.40 -4.36 17.13
C THR A 46 3.74 -5.25 16.09
N VAL A 47 2.75 -4.71 15.38
CA VAL A 47 2.19 -5.34 14.17
C VAL A 47 2.89 -4.75 12.95
N VAL A 48 3.47 -5.59 12.11
CA VAL A 48 4.32 -5.16 10.98
C VAL A 48 3.71 -5.61 9.66
N GLY A 49 3.33 -4.65 8.81
CA GLY A 49 2.93 -4.92 7.44
C GLY A 49 4.14 -5.26 6.55
N ILE A 50 4.12 -6.42 5.90
CA ILE A 50 5.26 -6.91 5.12
C ILE A 50 5.12 -6.71 3.60
N GLY A 51 4.12 -5.95 3.16
CA GLY A 51 3.82 -5.74 1.74
C GLY A 51 3.08 -6.92 1.08
N PRO A 52 2.44 -6.69 -0.08
CA PRO A 52 1.87 -7.77 -0.88
C PRO A 52 3.00 -8.45 -1.66
N GLY A 53 2.80 -9.71 -2.06
CA GLY A 53 3.73 -10.36 -2.96
C GLY A 53 5.13 -10.59 -2.38
N ASP A 54 6.16 -10.16 -3.11
CA ASP A 54 7.58 -10.46 -2.85
C ASP A 54 8.15 -9.83 -1.57
N GLY A 55 9.27 -10.36 -1.09
CA GLY A 55 9.90 -9.93 0.16
C GLY A 55 10.58 -8.55 0.11
N ASP A 56 10.94 -8.05 -1.07
CA ASP A 56 11.57 -6.73 -1.25
C ASP A 56 10.58 -5.57 -1.27
N LEU A 57 9.26 -5.85 -1.22
CA LEU A 57 8.24 -4.84 -0.96
C LEU A 57 8.09 -4.52 0.55
N LEU A 58 8.90 -5.16 1.39
CA LEU A 58 9.10 -4.78 2.79
C LEU A 58 9.75 -3.39 2.87
N THR A 59 9.35 -2.57 3.84
CA THR A 59 10.02 -1.29 4.11
C THR A 59 11.25 -1.47 4.97
N LEU A 60 12.18 -0.51 4.94
CA LEU A 60 13.35 -0.54 5.84
C LEU A 60 12.90 -0.55 7.31
N ARG A 61 11.92 0.29 7.68
CA ARG A 61 11.33 0.32 9.03
C ARG A 61 10.80 -1.03 9.47
N ALA A 62 10.10 -1.72 8.58
CA ALA A 62 9.58 -3.05 8.85
C ALA A 62 10.72 -4.08 9.01
N ALA A 63 11.72 -4.06 8.13
CA ALA A 63 12.89 -4.93 8.24
C ALA A 63 13.63 -4.73 9.57
N GLU A 64 13.90 -3.47 9.95
CA GLU A 64 14.56 -3.12 11.21
C GLU A 64 13.77 -3.58 12.44
N ALA A 65 12.45 -3.42 12.44
CA ALA A 65 11.60 -3.87 13.54
C ALA A 65 11.66 -5.40 13.72
N ILE A 66 11.68 -6.16 12.62
CA ILE A 66 11.80 -7.61 12.68
C ILE A 66 13.22 -8.01 13.13
N CYS A 67 14.25 -7.30 12.67
CA CYS A 67 15.63 -7.51 13.10
C CYS A 67 15.82 -7.26 14.61
N ARG A 68 15.09 -6.31 15.20
CA ARG A 68 15.15 -6.02 16.65
C ARG A 68 14.27 -6.93 17.51
N ALA A 69 13.38 -7.71 16.91
CA ALA A 69 12.45 -8.56 17.66
C ALA A 69 13.14 -9.77 18.29
N ASP A 70 12.73 -10.12 19.51
CA ASP A 70 13.09 -11.38 20.18
C ASP A 70 12.13 -12.51 19.81
N MET A 71 10.85 -12.17 19.59
CA MET A 71 9.79 -13.10 19.24
C MET A 71 9.06 -12.61 17.99
N VAL A 72 8.87 -13.49 17.00
CA VAL A 72 8.19 -13.16 15.74
C VAL A 72 7.09 -14.17 15.45
N PHE A 73 5.84 -13.70 15.41
CA PHE A 73 4.70 -14.48 14.96
C PHE A 73 4.58 -14.46 13.44
N CYS A 74 4.88 -15.59 12.80
CA CYS A 74 4.70 -15.76 11.35
C CYS A 74 4.67 -17.24 10.95
N ASN A 75 4.14 -17.53 9.76
CA ASN A 75 4.17 -18.90 9.21
C ASN A 75 5.48 -19.19 8.46
N PRO A 76 5.87 -20.48 8.27
CA PRO A 76 7.12 -20.85 7.62
C PRO A 76 7.31 -20.27 6.21
N LYS A 77 6.23 -20.13 5.44
CA LYS A 77 6.28 -19.54 4.09
C LYS A 77 6.66 -18.06 4.16
N THR A 78 6.15 -17.34 5.16
CA THR A 78 6.44 -15.92 5.39
C THR A 78 7.88 -15.75 5.84
N GLN A 79 8.35 -16.59 6.77
CA GLN A 79 9.74 -16.63 7.18
C GLN A 79 10.68 -16.86 5.99
N GLN A 80 10.41 -17.89 5.18
CA GLN A 80 11.20 -18.20 3.98
C GLN A 80 11.23 -17.03 2.98
N LYS A 81 10.08 -16.36 2.77
CA LYS A 81 9.98 -15.20 1.88
C LYS A 81 10.89 -14.05 2.32
N LEU A 82 11.04 -13.84 3.62
CA LEU A 82 11.78 -12.72 4.18
C LEU A 82 13.23 -13.06 4.53
N ALA A 83 13.63 -14.33 4.52
CA ALA A 83 14.96 -14.79 4.91
C ALA A 83 16.12 -14.17 4.10
N ALA A 84 15.85 -13.67 2.89
CA ALA A 84 16.85 -12.95 2.08
C ALA A 84 17.11 -11.50 2.57
N TYR A 85 16.24 -10.95 3.42
CA TYR A 85 16.25 -9.54 3.81
C TYR A 85 16.34 -9.35 5.33
N VAL A 86 15.91 -10.34 6.10
CA VAL A 86 15.85 -10.32 7.56
C VAL A 86 16.44 -11.60 8.13
N ASP A 87 17.32 -11.44 9.11
CA ASP A 87 17.86 -12.57 9.88
C ASP A 87 16.90 -12.98 11.00
N PHE A 88 16.50 -14.25 11.01
CA PHE A 88 15.65 -14.84 12.05
C PHE A 88 16.45 -15.63 13.09
N SER A 89 17.78 -15.71 12.95
CA SER A 89 18.65 -16.44 13.86
C SER A 89 18.55 -15.88 15.29
N GLY A 90 18.47 -16.76 16.27
CA GLY A 90 18.33 -16.38 17.68
C GLY A 90 16.95 -15.85 18.09
N LYS A 91 15.97 -15.78 17.16
CA LYS A 91 14.60 -15.32 17.45
C LYS A 91 13.67 -16.50 17.76
N GLN A 92 12.74 -16.29 18.66
CA GLN A 92 11.63 -17.22 18.88
C GLN A 92 10.56 -17.01 17.79
N VAL A 93 10.55 -17.87 16.76
CA VAL A 93 9.54 -17.82 15.70
C VAL A 93 8.34 -18.70 16.06
N VAL A 94 7.14 -18.10 16.08
CA VAL A 94 5.90 -18.77 16.50
C VAL A 94 4.90 -18.81 15.35
N ASP A 95 4.51 -20.02 14.91
CA ASP A 95 3.46 -20.25 13.90
C ASP A 95 2.12 -20.61 14.57
N GLY A 96 1.03 -20.62 13.80
CA GLY A 96 -0.27 -21.14 14.22
C GLY A 96 -1.25 -20.09 14.72
N TYR A 97 -0.81 -18.82 14.76
CA TYR A 97 -1.58 -17.65 15.20
C TYR A 97 -1.94 -16.67 14.08
N GLY A 98 -1.56 -17.00 12.84
CA GLY A 98 -2.00 -16.24 11.66
C GLY A 98 -3.50 -16.39 11.42
N VAL A 99 -4.20 -15.26 11.25
CA VAL A 99 -5.65 -15.18 10.95
C VAL A 99 -6.55 -15.70 12.07
N LEU A 100 -6.53 -15.03 13.22
CA LEU A 100 -7.38 -15.34 14.38
C LEU A 100 -8.54 -14.35 14.61
N PHE A 101 -8.74 -13.34 13.77
CA PHE A 101 -9.80 -12.33 13.98
C PHE A 101 -11.24 -12.88 13.99
N ARG A 102 -11.48 -14.07 13.40
CA ARG A 102 -12.83 -14.61 13.30
C ARG A 102 -13.40 -14.83 14.70
N TYR A 103 -14.65 -14.39 14.90
CA TYR A 103 -15.37 -14.42 16.18
C TYR A 103 -14.78 -13.57 17.31
N TYR A 104 -13.74 -12.77 17.05
CA TYR A 104 -13.24 -11.83 18.04
C TYR A 104 -14.36 -10.88 18.50
N GLY A 105 -14.49 -10.70 19.82
CA GLY A 105 -15.52 -9.88 20.45
C GLY A 105 -16.95 -10.41 20.34
N ARG A 106 -17.17 -11.64 19.82
CA ARG A 106 -18.50 -12.24 19.66
C ARG A 106 -18.78 -13.32 20.70
N ASP A 107 -20.02 -13.37 21.18
CA ASP A 107 -20.50 -14.48 22.02
C ASP A 107 -20.82 -15.71 21.15
N CYS A 108 -20.12 -16.83 21.36
CA CYS A 108 -20.34 -18.09 20.63
C CYS A 108 -21.79 -18.61 20.71
N LYS A 109 -22.53 -18.27 21.77
CA LYS A 109 -23.95 -18.63 21.93
C LYS A 109 -24.86 -17.88 20.95
N LYS A 110 -24.47 -16.67 20.55
CA LYS A 110 -25.24 -15.79 19.63
C LYS A 110 -24.87 -15.97 18.16
N ILE A 111 -23.92 -16.85 17.85
CA ILE A 111 -23.54 -17.16 16.47
C ILE A 111 -24.55 -18.16 15.88
N SER A 112 -25.09 -17.82 14.71
CA SER A 112 -26.04 -18.67 13.99
C SER A 112 -25.45 -20.03 13.66
N GLN A 113 -26.29 -21.06 13.54
CA GLN A 113 -25.84 -22.41 13.15
C GLN A 113 -25.20 -22.43 11.76
N GLU A 114 -25.57 -21.49 10.89
CA GLU A 114 -25.00 -21.34 9.55
C GLU A 114 -23.60 -20.73 9.59
N GLU A 115 -23.35 -19.71 10.41
CA GLU A 115 -22.01 -19.14 10.60
C GLU A 115 -21.06 -20.08 11.32
N LYS A 116 -21.59 -20.99 12.14
CA LYS A 116 -20.85 -22.09 12.80
C LYS A 116 -20.37 -23.15 11.80
N LYS A 117 -20.93 -23.21 10.59
CA LYS A 117 -20.53 -24.23 9.61
C LYS A 117 -19.06 -24.04 9.20
N PRO A 118 -18.32 -25.15 9.04
CA PRO A 118 -17.08 -25.16 8.30
C PRO A 118 -17.14 -24.34 7.03
N ARG A 119 -16.19 -23.41 6.83
CA ARG A 119 -15.87 -23.06 5.45
C ARG A 119 -15.12 -24.25 4.85
N PRO A 120 -15.46 -24.70 3.64
CA PRO A 120 -14.71 -25.74 2.97
C PRO A 120 -13.22 -25.32 2.87
N PRO A 121 -12.29 -26.29 2.81
CA PRO A 121 -10.87 -25.99 2.69
C PRO A 121 -10.62 -25.01 1.53
N MET A 122 -9.82 -23.98 1.78
CA MET A 122 -9.53 -22.93 0.79
C MET A 122 -8.71 -23.41 -0.42
N ASP A 123 -8.18 -24.64 -0.38
CA ASP A 123 -7.45 -25.29 -1.47
C ASP A 123 -7.92 -26.75 -1.57
N GLN A 124 -8.53 -27.16 -2.69
CA GLN A 124 -8.69 -28.59 -3.01
C GLN A 124 -7.34 -29.25 -3.36
N GLU A 125 -6.33 -28.47 -3.73
CA GLU A 125 -5.00 -28.97 -4.14
C GLU A 125 -3.97 -29.11 -3.01
N LYS A 126 -4.27 -28.65 -1.78
CA LYS A 126 -3.35 -28.77 -0.66
C LYS A 126 -4.00 -29.51 0.50
N LYS A 127 -3.55 -30.74 0.71
CA LYS A 127 -3.75 -31.55 1.92
C LYS A 127 -3.25 -30.79 3.16
N ARG A 128 -4.05 -29.86 3.68
CA ARG A 128 -3.94 -29.38 5.06
C ARG A 128 -5.15 -29.91 5.82
N PRO A 129 -4.97 -30.79 6.82
CA PRO A 129 -6.05 -31.19 7.70
C PRO A 129 -6.26 -30.04 8.69
N ARG A 130 -7.03 -29.04 8.29
CA ARG A 130 -7.71 -28.18 9.25
C ARG A 130 -9.18 -28.20 8.88
N GLY A 131 -9.91 -29.11 9.51
CA GLY A 131 -11.33 -28.87 9.75
C GLY A 131 -11.49 -27.47 10.37
N PRO A 132 -12.63 -26.81 10.18
CA PRO A 132 -12.81 -25.46 10.70
C PRO A 132 -12.62 -25.44 12.22
N MET A 133 -11.85 -24.48 12.72
CA MET A 133 -11.84 -24.22 14.15
C MET A 133 -13.23 -23.73 14.57
N ARG A 134 -13.77 -24.27 15.66
CA ARG A 134 -15.04 -23.81 16.24
C ARG A 134 -14.83 -22.45 16.94
N CYS A 135 -15.93 -21.76 17.25
CA CYS A 135 -15.86 -20.44 17.90
C CYS A 135 -15.04 -20.48 19.20
N GLU A 136 -15.29 -21.49 20.04
CA GLU A 136 -14.60 -21.67 21.32
C GLU A 136 -13.09 -21.93 21.13
N GLU A 137 -12.71 -22.58 20.04
CA GLU A 137 -11.31 -22.81 19.69
C GLU A 137 -10.61 -21.54 19.22
N PHE A 138 -11.30 -20.67 18.47
CA PHE A 138 -10.80 -19.34 18.13
C PHE A 138 -10.54 -18.52 19.40
N HIS A 139 -11.51 -18.45 20.33
CA HIS A 139 -11.34 -17.72 21.59
C HIS A 139 -10.20 -18.26 22.43
N ARG A 140 -10.07 -19.59 22.55
CA ARG A 140 -8.93 -20.20 23.25
C ARG A 140 -7.60 -19.77 22.66
N LYS A 141 -7.46 -19.81 21.33
CA LYS A 141 -6.22 -19.40 20.65
C LYS A 141 -5.96 -17.89 20.74
N GLN A 142 -7.00 -17.07 20.71
CA GLN A 142 -6.87 -15.62 20.93
C GLN A 142 -6.35 -15.32 22.33
N ALA A 143 -6.89 -16.00 23.36
CA ALA A 143 -6.43 -15.87 24.74
C ALA A 143 -4.99 -16.38 24.93
N GLU A 144 -4.66 -17.52 24.31
CA GLU A 144 -3.30 -18.09 24.32
C GLU A 144 -2.29 -17.12 23.67
N PHE A 145 -2.63 -16.56 22.51
CA PHE A 145 -1.84 -15.51 21.86
C PHE A 145 -1.60 -14.33 22.79
N ALA A 146 -2.67 -13.76 23.34
CA ALA A 146 -2.60 -12.57 24.17
C ALA A 146 -1.76 -12.80 25.44
N ALA A 147 -1.91 -13.97 26.08
CA ALA A 147 -1.09 -14.35 27.23
C ALA A 147 0.40 -14.43 26.88
N MET A 148 0.77 -15.11 25.80
CA MET A 148 2.18 -15.19 25.37
C MET A 148 2.79 -13.82 25.08
N VAL A 149 2.03 -12.93 24.43
CA VAL A 149 2.52 -11.57 24.14
C VAL A 149 2.71 -10.78 25.44
N ARG A 150 1.75 -10.82 26.38
CA ARG A 150 1.87 -10.16 27.69
C ARG A 150 3.06 -10.67 28.50
N ASP A 151 3.26 -11.99 28.52
CA ASP A 151 4.38 -12.61 29.24
C ASP A 151 5.73 -12.23 28.63
N ALA A 152 5.83 -12.23 27.30
CA ALA A 152 7.05 -11.82 26.61
C ALA A 152 7.36 -10.33 26.83
N VAL A 153 6.35 -9.45 26.69
CA VAL A 153 6.50 -7.99 26.87
C VAL A 153 6.86 -7.65 28.32
N SER A 154 6.20 -8.27 29.31
CA SER A 154 6.53 -8.06 30.73
C SER A 154 7.93 -8.59 31.10
N SER A 155 8.46 -9.55 30.33
CA SER A 155 9.84 -10.02 30.45
C SER A 155 10.86 -9.11 29.74
N GLY A 156 10.42 -7.99 29.14
CA GLY A 156 11.28 -7.04 28.42
C GLY A 156 11.52 -7.40 26.94
N LYS A 157 10.80 -8.37 26.37
CA LYS A 157 11.01 -8.78 24.97
C LYS A 157 10.29 -7.86 23.98
N HIS A 158 10.90 -7.70 22.81
CA HIS A 158 10.28 -7.10 21.63
C HIS A 158 9.57 -8.16 20.80
N VAL A 159 8.25 -8.04 20.71
CA VAL A 159 7.36 -9.00 20.06
C VAL A 159 6.81 -8.40 18.77
N VAL A 160 6.97 -9.12 17.66
CA VAL A 160 6.46 -8.72 16.35
C VAL A 160 5.44 -9.72 15.83
N LEU A 161 4.28 -9.23 15.37
CA LEU A 161 3.33 -9.97 14.55
C LEU A 161 3.44 -9.54 13.09
N LEU A 162 3.75 -10.47 12.19
CA LEU A 162 3.82 -10.18 10.76
C LEU A 162 2.42 -10.27 10.13
N SER A 163 2.00 -9.17 9.51
CA SER A 163 0.77 -9.07 8.72
C SER A 163 1.07 -9.04 7.23
N GLY A 164 0.37 -9.85 6.45
CA GLY A 164 0.50 -9.84 5.00
C GLY A 164 -0.14 -8.59 4.38
N GLY A 165 0.62 -7.83 3.58
CA GLY A 165 0.14 -6.55 3.05
C GLY A 165 0.24 -5.43 4.09
N ASP A 166 -0.77 -4.56 4.10
CA ASP A 166 -0.95 -3.51 5.10
C ASP A 166 -1.94 -4.01 6.17
N PRO A 167 -1.60 -3.94 7.47
CA PRO A 167 -2.46 -4.48 8.52
C PRO A 167 -3.80 -3.73 8.65
N THR A 168 -3.88 -2.48 8.19
CA THR A 168 -5.04 -1.60 8.39
C THR A 168 -6.08 -1.66 7.28
N ILE A 169 -5.74 -2.24 6.12
CA ILE A 169 -6.63 -2.33 4.95
C ILE A 169 -7.03 -3.79 4.74
N TYR A 170 -8.21 -4.18 5.20
CA TYR A 170 -8.69 -5.57 5.23
C TYR A 170 -7.76 -6.57 5.95
N GLY A 171 -6.81 -6.07 6.76
CA GLY A 171 -5.86 -6.91 7.48
C GLY A 171 -6.54 -7.73 8.59
N PRO A 172 -6.16 -9.00 8.79
CA PRO A 172 -6.77 -9.88 9.78
C PRO A 172 -6.18 -9.73 11.19
N ASP A 173 -5.27 -8.78 11.40
CA ASP A 173 -4.42 -8.74 12.61
C ASP A 173 -4.78 -7.58 13.55
N MET A 174 -5.61 -6.62 13.12
CA MET A 174 -5.96 -5.43 13.92
C MET A 174 -6.74 -5.73 15.20
N TRP A 175 -7.36 -6.90 15.31
CA TRP A 175 -7.96 -7.35 16.57
C TRP A 175 -6.94 -7.43 17.72
N THR A 176 -5.68 -7.75 17.42
CA THR A 176 -4.61 -7.84 18.42
C THR A 176 -4.25 -6.49 19.02
N VAL A 177 -4.33 -5.41 18.22
CA VAL A 177 -4.09 -4.05 18.67
C VAL A 177 -5.16 -3.62 19.68
N LYS A 178 -6.40 -4.08 19.49
CA LYS A 178 -7.52 -3.84 20.42
C LYS A 178 -7.41 -4.69 21.68
N GLU A 179 -7.08 -5.97 21.52
CA GLU A 179 -6.93 -6.93 22.61
C GLU A 179 -5.80 -6.58 23.57
N LEU A 180 -4.71 -6.03 23.02
CA LEU A 180 -3.48 -5.73 23.76
C LEU A 180 -3.27 -4.22 23.91
N LYS A 181 -4.35 -3.43 23.91
CA LYS A 181 -4.29 -1.96 23.94
C LYS A 181 -3.50 -1.43 25.15
N GLU A 182 -3.53 -2.15 26.27
CA GLU A 182 -2.79 -1.86 27.49
C GLU A 182 -1.26 -1.88 27.29
N LEU A 183 -0.78 -2.59 26.28
CA LEU A 183 0.64 -2.64 25.91
C LEU A 183 1.06 -1.49 24.98
N ASN A 184 0.13 -0.58 24.65
CA ASN A 184 0.28 0.49 23.67
C ASN A 184 0.93 0.00 22.35
N PRO A 185 0.30 -0.94 21.62
CA PRO A 185 0.92 -1.59 20.46
C PRO A 185 1.34 -0.59 19.39
N THR A 186 2.44 -0.86 18.70
CA THR A 186 2.86 -0.08 17.52
C THR A 186 2.38 -0.77 16.25
N VAL A 187 1.95 0.01 15.25
CA VAL A 187 1.64 -0.51 13.91
C VAL A 187 2.64 0.07 12.94
N ILE A 188 3.40 -0.79 12.25
CA ILE A 188 4.25 -0.39 11.14
C ILE A 188 3.47 -0.64 9.84
N PRO A 189 3.18 0.40 9.05
CA PRO A 189 2.42 0.25 7.81
C PRO A 189 3.20 -0.59 6.80
N GLY A 190 2.47 -1.32 5.97
CA GLY A 190 3.02 -2.07 4.84
C GLY A 190 2.39 -1.60 3.54
N LEU A 191 2.94 -2.03 2.41
CA LEU A 191 2.21 -1.85 1.16
C LEU A 191 0.98 -2.75 1.18
N SER A 192 -0.15 -2.29 0.64
CA SER A 192 -1.32 -3.13 0.43
C SER A 192 -1.33 -3.70 -0.99
N ALA A 193 -2.19 -4.70 -1.24
CA ALA A 193 -2.43 -5.19 -2.61
C ALA A 193 -2.93 -4.07 -3.55
N PHE A 194 -3.55 -3.01 -3.02
CA PHE A 194 -3.95 -1.83 -3.80
C PHE A 194 -2.73 -1.06 -4.31
N ASN A 195 -1.71 -0.81 -3.48
CA ASN A 195 -0.48 -0.14 -3.92
C ASN A 195 0.21 -0.91 -5.06
N ALA A 196 0.40 -2.22 -4.86
CA ALA A 196 1.07 -3.05 -5.87
C ALA A 196 0.23 -3.20 -7.16
N ALA A 197 -1.10 -3.34 -7.05
CA ALA A 197 -1.94 -3.45 -8.23
C ALA A 197 -2.01 -2.15 -9.03
N ASN A 198 -1.97 -0.99 -8.36
CA ASN A 198 -1.82 0.28 -9.06
C ASN A 198 -0.51 0.30 -9.85
N ALA A 199 0.62 -0.08 -9.22
CA ALA A 199 1.92 -0.12 -9.89
C ALA A 199 1.93 -1.04 -11.12
N ALA A 200 1.29 -2.21 -11.03
CA ALA A 200 1.11 -3.12 -12.15
C ALA A 200 0.29 -2.50 -13.30
N LEU A 201 -0.81 -1.84 -12.94
CA LEU A 201 -1.76 -1.23 -13.88
C LEU A 201 -1.23 0.08 -14.50
N LYS A 202 -0.28 0.75 -13.83
CA LYS A 202 0.35 2.02 -14.26
C LYS A 202 -0.66 3.11 -14.55
N VAL A 203 -1.58 3.35 -13.62
CA VAL A 203 -2.66 4.33 -13.80
C VAL A 203 -2.92 5.12 -12.53
N SER A 204 -3.18 6.42 -12.69
CA SER A 204 -3.74 7.24 -11.61
C SER A 204 -5.27 7.14 -11.65
N LEU A 205 -5.87 6.78 -10.52
CA LEU A 205 -7.30 6.43 -10.46
C LEU A 205 -8.24 7.61 -10.23
N GLY A 206 -7.71 8.77 -9.81
CA GLY A 206 -8.53 9.86 -9.30
C GLY A 206 -9.16 9.49 -7.95
N GLU A 207 -10.48 9.66 -7.85
CA GLU A 207 -11.25 9.31 -6.65
C GLU A 207 -11.42 7.79 -6.58
N VAL A 208 -11.33 7.20 -5.39
CA VAL A 208 -11.29 5.73 -5.24
C VAL A 208 -12.27 5.27 -4.18
N MET A 209 -13.03 4.21 -4.50
CA MET A 209 -13.83 3.47 -3.53
C MET A 209 -13.19 2.09 -3.32
N LEU A 210 -12.60 1.86 -2.15
CA LEU A 210 -12.12 0.54 -1.74
C LEU A 210 -13.28 -0.24 -1.12
N THR A 211 -13.55 -1.45 -1.62
CA THR A 211 -14.63 -2.29 -1.12
C THR A 211 -14.27 -3.79 -1.24
N ALA A 212 -15.18 -4.65 -0.78
CA ALA A 212 -15.17 -6.09 -1.02
C ALA A 212 -16.61 -6.53 -1.36
N PRO A 213 -16.85 -7.74 -1.90
CA PRO A 213 -18.17 -8.14 -2.41
C PRO A 213 -19.18 -8.48 -1.29
N PHE A 214 -19.47 -7.54 -0.40
CA PHE A 214 -20.46 -7.68 0.66
C PHE A 214 -21.88 -7.82 0.08
N LYS A 215 -22.73 -8.56 0.80
CA LYS A 215 -24.12 -8.89 0.43
C LYS A 215 -25.06 -8.84 1.64
N LYS A 216 -24.81 -7.94 2.59
CA LYS A 216 -25.66 -7.81 3.77
C LYS A 216 -26.88 -6.94 3.42
N GLU A 217 -28.07 -7.47 3.63
CA GLU A 217 -29.32 -6.73 3.45
C GLU A 217 -29.34 -5.46 4.31
N GLY A 218 -29.77 -4.34 3.73
CA GLY A 218 -29.77 -3.02 4.38
C GLY A 218 -28.41 -2.32 4.47
N SER A 219 -27.32 -2.95 4.00
CA SER A 219 -26.00 -2.29 3.94
C SER A 219 -25.94 -1.26 2.82
N ARG A 220 -25.31 -0.11 3.09
CA ARG A 220 -25.12 0.96 2.10
C ARG A 220 -23.84 0.82 1.28
N ASP A 221 -23.03 -0.17 1.59
CA ASP A 221 -21.73 -0.41 0.98
C ASP A 221 -21.70 -1.68 0.12
N THR A 222 -22.86 -2.09 -0.38
CA THR A 222 -22.90 -3.10 -1.43
C THR A 222 -22.34 -2.53 -2.73
N ILE A 223 -21.90 -3.41 -3.61
CA ILE A 223 -21.38 -3.04 -4.93
C ILE A 223 -22.37 -2.17 -5.70
N GLU A 224 -23.66 -2.53 -5.63
CA GLU A 224 -24.73 -1.85 -6.33
C GLU A 224 -24.95 -0.43 -5.80
N GLN A 225 -24.80 -0.21 -4.49
CA GLN A 225 -24.94 1.11 -3.87
C GLN A 225 -23.74 2.00 -4.12
N LEU A 226 -22.54 1.41 -4.14
CA LEU A 226 -21.29 2.13 -4.42
C LEU A 226 -21.10 2.42 -5.92
N ALA A 227 -21.81 1.69 -6.79
CA ALA A 227 -21.76 1.89 -8.24
C ALA A 227 -22.38 3.23 -8.67
N GLY A 228 -22.15 3.62 -9.94
CA GLY A 228 -22.78 4.80 -10.54
C GLY A 228 -22.06 6.13 -10.31
N HIS A 229 -20.93 6.13 -9.61
CA HIS A 229 -20.06 7.31 -9.50
C HIS A 229 -19.08 7.38 -10.67
N GLU A 230 -19.43 8.09 -11.74
CA GLU A 230 -18.62 8.18 -12.97
C GLU A 230 -17.16 8.60 -12.73
N ARG A 231 -16.92 9.40 -11.68
CA ARG A 231 -15.59 9.92 -11.34
C ARG A 231 -14.77 9.01 -10.41
N ALA A 232 -15.37 8.00 -9.79
CA ALA A 232 -14.65 7.06 -8.93
C ALA A 232 -14.25 5.80 -9.68
N THR A 233 -13.07 5.30 -9.33
CA THR A 233 -12.72 3.91 -9.58
C THR A 233 -13.12 3.07 -8.38
N MET A 234 -13.95 2.04 -8.60
CA MET A 234 -14.22 1.03 -7.60
C MET A 234 -13.11 -0.02 -7.61
N VAL A 235 -12.50 -0.27 -6.45
CA VAL A 235 -11.45 -1.25 -6.24
C VAL A 235 -11.96 -2.31 -5.27
N ILE A 236 -12.11 -3.54 -5.76
CA ILE A 236 -12.78 -4.63 -5.06
C ILE A 236 -11.74 -5.65 -4.63
N PHE A 237 -11.52 -5.72 -3.32
CA PHE A 237 -10.68 -6.71 -2.68
C PHE A 237 -11.39 -8.05 -2.54
N MET A 238 -10.61 -9.13 -2.58
CA MET A 238 -11.08 -10.49 -2.31
C MET A 238 -12.37 -10.83 -3.06
N PRO A 239 -12.36 -10.81 -4.41
CA PRO A 239 -13.56 -11.00 -5.22
C PRO A 239 -14.25 -12.35 -4.96
N ARG A 240 -13.49 -13.38 -4.53
CA ARG A 240 -13.90 -14.76 -4.19
C ARG A 240 -14.56 -15.54 -5.33
N ASP A 241 -15.64 -15.01 -5.87
CA ASP A 241 -16.41 -15.54 -6.99
C ASP A 241 -16.50 -14.47 -8.07
N MET A 242 -15.59 -14.56 -9.06
CA MET A 242 -15.48 -13.58 -10.14
C MET A 242 -16.74 -13.54 -11.00
N GLN A 243 -17.31 -14.70 -11.34
CA GLN A 243 -18.48 -14.76 -12.20
C GLN A 243 -19.69 -14.11 -11.53
N ALA A 244 -19.93 -14.44 -10.26
CA ALA A 244 -21.02 -13.81 -9.49
C ALA A 244 -20.77 -12.31 -9.25
N LEU A 245 -19.51 -11.90 -9.09
CA LEU A 245 -19.13 -10.49 -8.96
C LEU A 245 -19.45 -9.70 -10.23
N PHE A 246 -18.99 -10.14 -11.40
CA PHE A 246 -19.22 -9.43 -12.65
C PHE A 246 -20.67 -9.46 -13.11
N ALA A 247 -21.45 -10.48 -12.75
CA ALA A 247 -22.90 -10.47 -12.92
C ALA A 247 -23.56 -9.31 -12.15
N ARG A 248 -23.14 -9.06 -10.90
CA ARG A 248 -23.62 -7.91 -10.10
C ARG A 248 -23.19 -6.57 -10.68
N LEU A 249 -21.92 -6.48 -11.07
CA LEU A 249 -21.38 -5.26 -11.68
C LEU A 249 -22.12 -4.92 -12.98
N SER A 250 -22.45 -5.92 -13.81
CA SER A 250 -23.21 -5.72 -15.06
C SER A 250 -24.63 -5.23 -14.85
N ALA A 251 -25.20 -5.45 -13.67
CA ALA A 251 -26.51 -4.88 -13.32
C ALA A 251 -26.44 -3.39 -12.93
N SER A 252 -25.25 -2.89 -12.58
CA SER A 252 -25.05 -1.53 -12.05
C SER A 252 -24.20 -0.61 -12.94
N TYR A 253 -23.41 -1.18 -13.84
CA TYR A 253 -22.53 -0.46 -14.75
C TYR A 253 -22.89 -0.76 -16.21
N PRO A 254 -22.74 0.22 -17.13
CA PRO A 254 -22.77 -0.04 -18.56
C PRO A 254 -21.78 -1.14 -18.95
N ALA A 255 -22.17 -2.01 -19.90
CA ALA A 255 -21.35 -3.15 -20.31
C ALA A 255 -19.95 -2.75 -20.83
N GLN A 256 -19.80 -1.54 -21.37
CA GLN A 256 -18.53 -1.03 -21.90
C GLN A 256 -17.65 -0.34 -20.84
N THR A 257 -18.11 -0.24 -19.59
CA THR A 257 -17.32 0.37 -18.51
C THR A 257 -15.97 -0.34 -18.40
N PRO A 258 -14.84 0.38 -18.46
CA PRO A 258 -13.52 -0.22 -18.35
C PRO A 258 -13.34 -0.96 -17.02
N ALA A 259 -12.72 -2.13 -17.09
CA ALA A 259 -12.41 -2.95 -15.93
C ALA A 259 -11.04 -3.61 -16.07
N ALA A 260 -10.41 -3.93 -14.93
CA ALA A 260 -9.16 -4.67 -14.89
C ALA A 260 -9.16 -5.67 -13.73
N ILE A 261 -8.51 -6.81 -13.95
CA ILE A 261 -8.25 -7.80 -12.92
C ILE A 261 -6.73 -7.96 -12.80
N ILE A 262 -6.21 -7.69 -11.60
CA ILE A 262 -4.78 -7.81 -11.32
C ILE A 262 -4.59 -8.99 -10.39
N SER A 263 -3.97 -10.05 -10.91
CA SER A 263 -3.62 -11.26 -10.17
C SER A 263 -2.16 -11.21 -9.72
N HIS A 264 -1.89 -11.73 -8.51
CA HIS A 264 -0.53 -11.80 -7.94
C HIS A 264 0.22 -10.45 -7.90
N ALA A 265 -0.49 -9.36 -7.65
CA ALA A 265 0.08 -8.02 -7.55
C ALA A 265 1.32 -8.01 -6.61
N GLY A 266 2.43 -7.47 -7.12
CA GLY A 266 3.69 -7.38 -6.39
C GLY A 266 4.55 -8.66 -6.38
N VAL A 267 4.20 -9.70 -7.15
CA VAL A 267 5.01 -10.92 -7.32
C VAL A 267 5.64 -10.95 -8.70
N VAL A 268 6.94 -10.69 -8.77
CA VAL A 268 7.69 -10.67 -10.03
C VAL A 268 7.56 -12.02 -10.75
N GLY A 269 7.23 -11.97 -12.04
CA GLY A 269 7.05 -13.15 -12.89
C GLY A 269 5.73 -13.90 -12.71
N GLN A 270 4.90 -13.56 -11.72
CA GLN A 270 3.54 -14.12 -11.57
C GLN A 270 2.44 -13.06 -11.69
N GLU A 271 2.78 -11.78 -11.48
CA GLU A 271 1.85 -10.67 -11.65
C GLU A 271 1.25 -10.68 -13.06
N LYS A 272 -0.08 -10.57 -13.12
CA LYS A 272 -0.83 -10.54 -14.38
C LYS A 272 -1.92 -9.49 -14.32
N VAL A 273 -1.92 -8.57 -15.28
CA VAL A 273 -2.99 -7.61 -15.49
C VAL A 273 -3.84 -8.07 -16.67
N THR A 274 -5.13 -8.24 -16.45
CA THR A 274 -6.11 -8.56 -17.50
C THR A 274 -7.03 -7.37 -17.65
N MET A 275 -6.93 -6.67 -18.77
CA MET A 275 -7.78 -5.53 -19.12
C MET A 275 -9.04 -6.01 -19.84
N GLY A 276 -10.16 -5.33 -19.65
CA GLY A 276 -11.41 -5.64 -20.32
C GLY A 276 -12.50 -4.63 -19.98
N THR A 277 -13.75 -5.08 -20.05
CA THR A 277 -14.92 -4.30 -19.66
C THR A 277 -15.79 -5.11 -18.72
N VAL A 278 -16.70 -4.44 -18.01
CA VAL A 278 -17.67 -5.11 -17.13
C VAL A 278 -18.44 -6.21 -17.87
N GLY A 279 -18.95 -5.92 -19.07
CA GLY A 279 -19.69 -6.88 -19.87
C GLY A 279 -18.82 -8.03 -20.40
N GLY A 280 -17.57 -7.73 -20.78
CA GLY A 280 -16.62 -8.75 -21.23
C GLY A 280 -16.30 -9.76 -20.13
N PHE A 281 -15.97 -9.29 -18.94
CA PHE A 281 -15.71 -10.18 -17.80
C PHE A 281 -16.99 -10.85 -17.28
N ALA A 282 -18.17 -10.25 -17.42
CA ALA A 282 -19.41 -10.94 -17.10
C ALA A 282 -19.70 -12.10 -18.04
N ALA A 283 -19.26 -12.03 -19.30
CA ALA A 283 -19.38 -13.13 -20.25
C ALA A 283 -18.37 -14.26 -19.94
N ASP A 284 -17.11 -13.91 -19.64
CA ASP A 284 -16.07 -14.90 -19.37
C ASP A 284 -15.04 -14.42 -18.34
N THR A 285 -14.90 -15.20 -17.26
CA THR A 285 -13.83 -15.07 -16.28
C THR A 285 -12.89 -16.28 -16.24
N SER A 286 -12.95 -17.16 -17.24
CA SER A 286 -12.12 -18.35 -17.34
C SER A 286 -10.63 -17.98 -17.42
N GLY A 287 -9.77 -18.76 -16.77
CA GLY A 287 -8.32 -18.53 -16.76
C GLY A 287 -7.83 -17.37 -15.87
N ILE A 288 -8.71 -16.79 -15.05
CA ILE A 288 -8.35 -15.79 -14.04
C ILE A 288 -8.21 -16.46 -12.67
N ASP A 289 -7.10 -16.23 -11.96
CA ASP A 289 -6.96 -16.64 -10.57
C ASP A 289 -7.90 -15.79 -9.69
N ARG A 290 -8.88 -16.42 -9.05
CA ARG A 290 -9.84 -15.72 -8.18
C ARG A 290 -9.29 -15.39 -6.79
N TRP A 291 -8.24 -16.07 -6.33
CA TRP A 291 -7.81 -16.02 -4.93
C TRP A 291 -6.80 -14.91 -4.64
N ARG A 292 -5.96 -14.58 -5.61
CA ARG A 292 -4.95 -13.52 -5.48
C ARG A 292 -5.20 -12.36 -6.42
N SER A 293 -6.48 -12.03 -6.60
CA SER A 293 -6.89 -10.95 -7.49
C SER A 293 -7.57 -9.80 -6.77
N ILE A 294 -7.41 -8.64 -7.37
CA ILE A 294 -8.13 -7.41 -7.05
C ILE A 294 -8.76 -6.89 -8.34
N VAL A 295 -9.99 -6.40 -8.26
CA VAL A 295 -10.78 -5.98 -9.43
C VAL A 295 -10.94 -4.47 -9.41
N TYR A 296 -10.77 -3.84 -10.56
CA TYR A 296 -10.89 -2.39 -10.76
C TYR A 296 -11.99 -2.16 -11.77
N VAL A 297 -12.89 -1.21 -11.51
CA VAL A 297 -13.99 -0.82 -12.40
C VAL A 297 -14.13 0.69 -12.41
N GLY A 298 -14.12 1.30 -13.60
CA GLY A 298 -14.33 2.73 -13.79
C GLY A 298 -13.51 3.34 -14.93
N GLU A 299 -13.90 4.54 -15.37
CA GLU A 299 -13.34 5.20 -16.55
C GLU A 299 -11.83 5.46 -16.49
N ALA A 300 -11.27 5.67 -15.28
CA ALA A 300 -9.82 5.84 -15.13
C ALA A 300 -9.04 4.60 -15.56
N VAL A 301 -9.61 3.39 -15.42
CA VAL A 301 -8.97 2.12 -15.82
C VAL A 301 -8.72 2.09 -17.32
N GLY A 302 -9.59 2.70 -18.14
CA GLY A 302 -9.41 2.80 -19.59
C GLY A 302 -8.17 3.60 -20.02
N ARG A 303 -7.57 4.38 -19.11
CA ARG A 303 -6.33 5.14 -19.32
C ARG A 303 -5.09 4.40 -18.83
N ALA A 304 -5.22 3.14 -18.42
CA ALA A 304 -4.10 2.36 -17.93
C ALA A 304 -2.99 2.24 -18.98
N ALA A 305 -1.76 2.51 -18.55
CA ALA A 305 -0.57 2.36 -19.37
C ALA A 305 0.05 0.95 -19.21
N PHE A 306 -0.79 -0.04 -18.87
CA PHE A 306 -0.37 -1.45 -18.86
C PHE A 306 0.14 -1.82 -20.26
N ASN A 307 1.36 -2.36 -20.32
CA ASN A 307 2.00 -2.69 -21.58
C ASN A 307 2.27 -4.19 -21.66
N PRO A 308 1.32 -4.99 -22.21
CA PRO A 308 1.51 -6.43 -22.38
C PRO A 308 2.48 -6.77 -23.54
N GLY A 309 2.82 -5.80 -24.38
CA GLY A 309 3.45 -6.01 -25.70
C GLY A 309 4.88 -5.49 -25.85
N LEU A 310 5.45 -4.81 -24.85
CA LEU A 310 6.90 -4.69 -24.76
C LEU A 310 7.43 -6.08 -24.40
N SER A 311 7.78 -6.86 -25.42
CA SER A 311 8.73 -7.95 -25.21
C SER A 311 9.93 -7.36 -24.48
N LEU A 312 10.59 -8.16 -23.63
CA LEU A 312 11.90 -7.83 -23.10
C LEU A 312 12.81 -7.51 -24.30
N GLN A 313 12.83 -6.24 -24.73
CA GLN A 313 13.86 -5.75 -25.60
C GLN A 313 15.15 -6.03 -24.85
N SER A 314 16.15 -6.52 -25.58
CA SER A 314 17.38 -7.06 -24.99
C SER A 314 17.87 -6.16 -23.86
N ALA A 315 18.43 -6.75 -22.79
CA ALA A 315 19.02 -6.06 -21.63
C ALA A 315 20.04 -4.95 -21.95
N ALA A 316 20.29 -4.64 -23.23
CA ALA A 316 21.06 -3.52 -23.73
C ALA A 316 20.31 -2.16 -23.76
N GLN A 317 18.97 -2.12 -23.68
CA GLN A 317 18.24 -0.84 -23.63
C GLN A 317 17.95 -0.42 -22.19
N GLY A 318 18.10 0.87 -21.88
CA GLY A 318 17.91 1.41 -20.54
C GLY A 318 16.43 1.39 -20.12
N LYS A 319 16.14 1.82 -18.90
CA LYS A 319 14.78 1.73 -18.34
C LYS A 319 14.43 2.93 -17.47
N PHE A 320 13.17 3.35 -17.50
CA PHE A 320 12.64 4.39 -16.63
C PHE A 320 11.83 3.78 -15.47
N TYR A 321 12.14 4.20 -14.25
CA TYR A 321 11.43 3.83 -13.04
C TYR A 321 10.74 5.04 -12.42
N LEU A 322 9.45 4.91 -12.10
CA LEU A 322 8.74 5.82 -11.19
C LEU A 322 8.69 5.16 -9.81
N VAL A 323 9.38 5.75 -8.83
CA VAL A 323 9.66 5.11 -7.54
C VAL A 323 8.95 5.84 -6.42
N GLY A 324 8.02 5.16 -5.74
CA GLY A 324 7.43 5.65 -4.49
C GLY A 324 8.39 5.49 -3.32
N VAL A 325 8.76 6.60 -2.68
CA VAL A 325 9.75 6.58 -1.58
C VAL A 325 9.12 6.69 -0.18
N GLY A 326 7.80 6.62 -0.09
CA GLY A 326 7.07 6.81 1.16
C GLY A 326 6.81 8.31 1.48
N PRO A 327 5.84 8.61 2.35
CA PRO A 327 5.39 9.98 2.58
C PRO A 327 6.23 10.72 3.62
N GLY A 328 6.88 9.97 4.52
CA GLY A 328 7.46 10.41 5.78
C GLY A 328 8.96 10.20 5.85
N ASP A 329 9.46 9.64 6.93
CA ASP A 329 10.89 9.39 7.13
C ASP A 329 11.48 8.44 6.06
N ALA A 330 12.80 8.49 5.89
CA ALA A 330 13.51 7.76 4.83
C ALA A 330 13.35 6.23 4.95
N ASP A 331 13.13 5.71 6.15
CA ASP A 331 12.97 4.27 6.44
C ASP A 331 11.61 3.70 5.97
N LEU A 332 10.68 4.55 5.53
CA LEU A 332 9.42 4.12 4.93
C LEU A 332 9.55 3.70 3.45
N ILE A 333 10.72 3.88 2.84
CA ILE A 333 11.01 3.34 1.51
C ILE A 333 11.01 1.80 1.54
N THR A 334 10.56 1.18 0.45
CA THR A 334 10.70 -0.26 0.25
C THR A 334 12.14 -0.65 -0.06
N LEU A 335 12.54 -1.89 0.26
CA LEU A 335 13.83 -2.45 -0.15
C LEU A 335 13.99 -2.40 -1.67
N ARG A 336 12.91 -2.67 -2.42
CA ARG A 336 12.86 -2.53 -3.88
C ARG A 336 13.12 -1.10 -4.34
N GLY A 337 12.46 -0.12 -3.72
CA GLY A 337 12.65 1.30 -4.02
C GLY A 337 14.09 1.74 -3.78
N LYS A 338 14.66 1.38 -2.64
CA LYS A 338 16.08 1.65 -2.32
C LYS A 338 17.01 1.03 -3.37
N LYS A 339 16.79 -0.24 -3.73
CA LYS A 339 17.61 -0.94 -4.73
C LYS A 339 17.59 -0.25 -6.10
N VAL A 340 16.42 0.23 -6.55
CA VAL A 340 16.31 0.96 -7.82
C VAL A 340 17.05 2.30 -7.76
N ILE A 341 16.96 3.03 -6.65
CA ILE A 341 17.74 4.26 -6.45
C ILE A 341 19.24 3.98 -6.52
N GLU A 342 19.69 2.91 -5.86
CA GLU A 342 21.11 2.50 -5.86
C GLU A 342 21.61 2.12 -7.25
N SER A 343 20.79 1.50 -8.09
CA SER A 343 21.16 1.12 -9.46
C SER A 343 20.97 2.24 -10.50
N ALA A 344 20.30 3.34 -10.17
CA ALA A 344 20.02 4.41 -11.12
C ALA A 344 21.28 5.24 -11.47
N ASP A 345 21.42 5.52 -12.76
CA ASP A 345 22.46 6.37 -13.34
C ASP A 345 22.06 7.85 -13.35
N LEU A 346 20.75 8.12 -13.52
CA LEU A 346 20.16 9.45 -13.53
C LEU A 346 18.91 9.46 -12.65
N ILE A 347 18.83 10.44 -11.74
CA ILE A 347 17.73 10.55 -10.79
C ILE A 347 17.04 11.90 -10.91
N PHE A 348 15.71 11.88 -10.99
CA PHE A 348 14.86 13.06 -10.86
C PHE A 348 14.22 13.06 -9.46
N ALA A 349 14.48 14.10 -8.68
CA ALA A 349 13.93 14.21 -7.33
C ALA A 349 13.60 15.66 -6.96
N HIS A 350 12.59 15.85 -6.11
CA HIS A 350 12.41 17.14 -5.44
C HIS A 350 13.55 17.40 -4.44
N GLN A 351 13.90 18.66 -4.19
CA GLN A 351 15.01 19.02 -3.29
C GLN A 351 14.88 18.36 -1.91
N ARG A 352 13.68 18.36 -1.31
CA ARG A 352 13.46 17.69 0.00
C ARG A 352 13.72 16.19 -0.03
N LEU A 353 13.46 15.51 -1.16
CA LEU A 353 13.76 14.08 -1.29
C LEU A 353 15.26 13.86 -1.48
N LYS A 354 15.93 14.76 -2.23
CA LYS A 354 17.39 14.75 -2.35
C LYS A 354 18.07 14.88 -0.99
N ASP A 355 17.59 15.81 -0.16
CA ASP A 355 18.11 16.02 1.20
C ASP A 355 17.81 14.81 2.10
N LYS A 356 16.57 14.29 2.06
CA LYS A 356 16.12 13.13 2.86
C LYS A 356 16.91 11.85 2.57
N PHE A 357 17.28 11.62 1.31
CA PHE A 357 17.98 10.41 0.85
C PHE A 357 19.45 10.69 0.50
N GLN A 358 20.05 11.74 1.06
CA GLN A 358 21.41 12.17 0.72
C GLN A 358 22.44 11.02 0.79
N ASP A 359 22.32 10.14 1.80
CA ASP A 359 23.23 9.00 1.99
C ASP A 359 23.20 8.01 0.81
N VAL A 360 22.01 7.75 0.26
CA VAL A 360 21.83 6.80 -0.86
C VAL A 360 22.05 7.49 -2.22
N LEU A 361 21.88 8.82 -2.27
CA LEU A 361 22.02 9.62 -3.47
C LEU A 361 23.43 10.20 -3.67
N SER A 362 24.33 10.04 -2.70
CA SER A 362 25.69 10.56 -2.76
C SER A 362 26.44 10.03 -3.99
N GLY A 363 27.09 10.93 -4.72
CA GLY A 363 27.82 10.59 -5.96
C GLY A 363 26.96 10.32 -7.20
N LYS A 364 25.63 10.39 -7.08
CA LYS A 364 24.71 10.19 -8.21
C LYS A 364 24.36 11.50 -8.92
N GLU A 365 24.05 11.39 -10.21
CA GLU A 365 23.51 12.51 -11.00
C GLU A 365 22.03 12.72 -10.60
N VAL A 366 21.76 13.76 -9.82
CA VAL A 366 20.40 14.09 -9.33
C VAL A 366 19.95 15.44 -9.88
N LEU A 367 18.97 15.42 -10.77
CA LEU A 367 18.29 16.59 -11.32
C LEU A 367 17.06 16.95 -10.47
N THR A 368 16.95 18.22 -10.12
CA THR A 368 15.81 18.78 -9.38
C THR A 368 14.99 19.71 -10.28
N GLY A 369 13.81 20.13 -9.82
CA GLY A 369 12.97 21.07 -10.58
C GLY A 369 12.05 20.43 -11.63
N TYR A 370 12.04 19.10 -11.73
CA TYR A 370 11.14 18.31 -12.59
C TYR A 370 10.00 17.61 -11.83
N HIS A 371 9.96 17.77 -10.50
CA HIS A 371 8.85 17.35 -9.66
C HIS A 371 7.60 18.21 -9.94
N ARG A 372 6.40 17.62 -9.79
CA ARG A 372 5.11 18.33 -9.89
C ARG A 372 4.93 19.14 -11.19
N LEU A 373 5.28 18.54 -12.32
CA LEU A 373 5.00 19.12 -13.65
C LEU A 373 3.64 18.69 -14.22
N PHE A 374 2.76 18.05 -13.44
CA PHE A 374 1.40 17.73 -13.90
C PHE A 374 0.48 18.94 -14.19
N PRO A 375 0.65 20.15 -13.60
CA PRO A 375 -0.19 21.29 -13.97
C PRO A 375 -0.17 21.54 -15.47
N PHE A 376 -1.36 21.75 -16.03
CA PHE A 376 -1.60 21.96 -17.47
C PHE A 376 -1.15 20.83 -18.41
N TYR A 377 -0.70 19.68 -17.89
CA TYR A 377 -0.33 18.54 -18.70
C TYR A 377 -1.51 18.08 -19.57
N GLY A 378 -1.27 17.88 -20.87
CA GLY A 378 -2.28 17.52 -21.86
C GLY A 378 -3.35 18.59 -22.14
N LYS A 379 -3.24 19.80 -21.57
CA LYS A 379 -4.16 20.91 -21.83
C LYS A 379 -3.51 21.96 -22.74
N PRO A 380 -4.13 22.33 -23.87
CA PRO A 380 -3.64 23.46 -24.66
C PRO A 380 -3.63 24.76 -23.84
N CYS A 381 -2.55 25.54 -23.88
CA CYS A 381 -2.44 26.77 -23.07
C CYS A 381 -3.54 27.79 -23.35
N ALA A 382 -4.01 27.87 -24.60
CA ALA A 382 -5.17 28.70 -24.98
C ALA A 382 -6.48 28.32 -24.23
N LYS A 383 -6.58 27.13 -23.64
CA LYS A 383 -7.73 26.65 -22.87
C LYS A 383 -7.52 26.76 -21.35
N VAL A 384 -6.38 27.28 -20.89
CA VAL A 384 -6.10 27.47 -19.47
C VAL A 384 -6.87 28.69 -18.96
N ARG A 385 -7.66 28.49 -17.91
CA ARG A 385 -8.44 29.57 -17.30
C ARG A 385 -7.49 30.47 -16.48
N PRO A 386 -7.69 31.81 -16.48
CA PRO A 386 -6.86 32.72 -15.67
C PRO A 386 -6.82 32.36 -14.18
N GLY A 387 -7.91 31.80 -13.64
CA GLY A 387 -7.97 31.34 -12.25
C GLY A 387 -7.08 30.15 -11.94
N ASP A 388 -6.89 29.23 -12.89
CA ASP A 388 -6.03 28.06 -12.72
C ASP A 388 -4.56 28.49 -12.79
N GLN A 389 -4.22 29.37 -13.73
CA GLN A 389 -2.89 29.96 -13.88
C GLN A 389 -2.41 30.69 -12.61
N ARG A 390 -3.29 31.45 -11.96
CA ARG A 390 -2.96 32.20 -10.73
C ARG A 390 -2.55 31.33 -9.54
N ARG A 391 -2.85 30.03 -9.56
CA ARG A 391 -2.50 29.08 -8.48
C ARG A 391 -1.13 28.44 -8.68
N GLU A 392 -0.53 28.62 -9.85
CA GLU A 392 0.70 27.95 -10.25
C GLU A 392 1.88 28.93 -10.35
N ARG A 393 3.09 28.37 -10.23
CA ARG A 393 4.34 29.15 -10.14
C ARG A 393 4.97 29.47 -11.50
N MET A 394 4.58 28.73 -12.53
CA MET A 394 5.07 28.86 -13.90
C MET A 394 3.86 29.04 -14.84
N SER A 395 4.06 29.75 -15.93
CA SER A 395 3.11 29.81 -17.06
C SER A 395 2.85 28.43 -17.64
N CYS A 396 1.73 28.27 -18.33
CA CYS A 396 1.42 27.03 -19.04
C CYS A 396 2.53 26.64 -20.03
N GLU A 397 3.06 27.62 -20.77
CA GLU A 397 4.13 27.43 -21.74
C GLU A 397 5.42 26.95 -21.07
N GLU A 398 5.80 27.53 -19.93
CA GLU A 398 6.97 27.07 -19.15
C GLU A 398 6.78 25.65 -18.60
N TYR A 399 5.56 25.27 -18.20
CA TYR A 399 5.26 23.89 -17.81
C TYR A 399 5.46 22.92 -18.98
N HIS A 400 4.90 23.22 -20.16
CA HIS A 400 5.05 22.38 -21.35
C HIS A 400 6.51 22.25 -21.77
N GLN A 401 7.26 23.35 -21.78
CA GLN A 401 8.69 23.34 -22.10
C GLN A 401 9.48 22.41 -21.15
N LYS A 402 9.21 22.47 -19.84
CA LYS A 402 9.87 21.58 -18.87
C LYS A 402 9.46 20.12 -18.98
N GLN A 403 8.21 19.85 -19.35
CA GLN A 403 7.74 18.48 -19.61
C GLN A 403 8.48 17.88 -20.81
N GLU A 404 8.64 18.66 -21.89
CA GLU A 404 9.40 18.27 -23.08
C GLU A 404 10.89 18.06 -22.76
N GLU A 405 11.50 18.97 -22.00
CA GLU A 405 12.89 18.87 -21.54
C GLU A 405 13.10 17.59 -20.73
N PHE A 406 12.24 17.34 -19.74
CA PHE A 406 12.26 16.11 -18.95
C PHE A 406 12.20 14.87 -19.85
N ALA A 407 11.24 14.83 -20.77
CA ALA A 407 11.02 13.67 -21.61
C ALA A 407 12.20 13.43 -22.56
N ALA A 408 12.81 14.50 -23.10
CA ALA A 408 14.02 14.42 -23.91
C ALA A 408 15.22 13.87 -23.13
N LEU A 409 15.44 14.33 -21.90
CA LEU A 409 16.52 13.84 -21.03
C LEU A 409 16.36 12.35 -20.71
N VAL A 410 15.15 11.93 -20.35
CA VAL A 410 14.85 10.53 -20.03
C VAL A 410 15.07 9.64 -21.27
N ARG A 411 14.50 10.00 -22.42
CA ARG A 411 14.65 9.23 -23.67
C ARG A 411 16.11 9.11 -24.08
N ALA A 412 16.88 10.19 -23.99
CA ALA A 412 18.31 10.19 -24.32
C ALA A 412 19.14 9.30 -23.38
N ALA A 413 18.81 9.27 -22.08
CA ALA A 413 19.48 8.40 -21.11
C ALA A 413 19.12 6.93 -21.36
N VAL A 414 17.84 6.62 -21.55
CA VAL A 414 17.35 5.26 -21.82
C VAL A 414 17.92 4.70 -23.13
N ALA A 415 18.00 5.52 -24.18
CA ALA A 415 18.62 5.14 -25.45
C ALA A 415 20.13 4.81 -25.32
N LYS A 416 20.79 5.32 -24.28
CA LYS A 416 22.20 5.01 -23.95
C LYS A 416 22.35 3.79 -23.02
N GLY A 417 21.28 3.05 -22.74
CA GLY A 417 21.32 1.91 -21.83
C GLY A 417 21.23 2.28 -20.35
N LYS A 418 20.99 3.56 -20.00
CA LYS A 418 20.98 4.01 -18.60
C LYS A 418 19.69 3.64 -17.87
N THR A 419 19.80 3.38 -16.58
CA THR A 419 18.68 3.31 -15.65
C THR A 419 18.35 4.71 -15.14
N VAL A 420 17.10 5.13 -15.34
CA VAL A 420 16.59 6.44 -14.93
C VAL A 420 15.53 6.26 -13.87
N ALA A 421 15.62 6.97 -12.74
CA ALA A 421 14.62 6.92 -11.67
C ALA A 421 14.00 8.29 -11.40
N MET A 422 12.68 8.39 -11.35
CA MET A 422 11.94 9.55 -10.85
C MET A 422 11.37 9.21 -9.48
N LEU A 423 11.80 9.95 -8.46
CA LEU A 423 11.36 9.74 -7.08
C LEU A 423 10.07 10.51 -6.83
N ASP A 424 9.05 9.81 -6.33
CA ASP A 424 7.77 10.38 -5.94
C ASP A 424 7.52 10.20 -4.44
N SER A 425 7.01 11.25 -3.80
CA SER A 425 6.70 11.23 -2.36
C SER A 425 5.42 10.45 -2.12
N GLY A 426 5.48 9.46 -1.23
CA GLY A 426 4.37 8.55 -0.99
C GLY A 426 4.32 7.38 -1.98
N ASP A 427 3.12 7.07 -2.47
CA ASP A 427 2.89 6.12 -3.55
C ASP A 427 2.63 6.89 -4.87
N PRO A 428 3.29 6.55 -5.99
CA PRO A 428 3.17 7.35 -7.21
C PRO A 428 1.77 7.35 -7.82
N LEU A 429 0.94 6.35 -7.51
CA LEU A 429 -0.36 6.14 -8.15
C LEU A 429 -1.54 6.32 -7.18
N VAL A 430 -1.26 6.67 -5.92
CA VAL A 430 -2.25 7.20 -4.97
C VAL A 430 -2.03 8.70 -4.81
N TYR A 431 -2.61 9.48 -5.73
CA TYR A 431 -2.48 10.95 -5.80
C TYR A 431 -1.03 11.46 -5.96
N GLY A 432 -0.15 10.67 -6.54
CA GLY A 432 1.26 11.02 -6.75
C GLY A 432 1.47 12.12 -7.81
N PRO A 433 2.25 13.18 -7.52
CA PRO A 433 2.48 14.31 -8.42
C PRO A 433 3.31 14.00 -9.66
N CYS A 434 3.97 12.84 -9.74
CA CYS A 434 4.85 12.46 -10.84
C CYS A 434 4.22 11.44 -11.81
N SER A 435 3.02 10.93 -11.52
CA SER A 435 2.32 9.92 -12.35
C SER A 435 2.11 10.31 -13.82
N TRP A 436 2.03 11.61 -14.14
CA TRP A 436 1.93 12.12 -15.51
C TRP A 436 3.09 11.67 -16.40
N SER A 437 4.27 11.41 -15.82
CA SER A 437 5.46 10.98 -16.57
C SER A 437 5.26 9.63 -17.25
N LEU A 438 4.39 8.77 -16.71
CA LEU A 438 4.06 7.47 -17.32
C LEU A 438 3.29 7.62 -18.63
N THR A 439 2.43 8.64 -18.72
CA THR A 439 1.73 8.97 -19.97
C THR A 439 2.71 9.59 -20.97
N GLU A 440 3.57 10.49 -20.50
CA GLU A 440 4.57 11.16 -21.35
C GLU A 440 5.57 10.18 -21.96
N LEU A 441 6.02 9.20 -21.17
CA LEU A 441 7.05 8.24 -21.53
C LEU A 441 6.50 6.89 -22.00
N ARG A 442 5.24 6.87 -22.48
CA ARG A 442 4.58 5.64 -22.97
C ARG A 442 5.29 4.97 -24.14
N ASP A 443 6.20 5.69 -24.81
CA ASP A 443 7.00 5.24 -25.93
C ASP A 443 8.25 4.43 -25.52
N ILE A 444 8.59 4.38 -24.24
CA ILE A 444 9.73 3.62 -23.70
C ILE A 444 9.31 2.63 -22.61
N GLU A 445 10.20 1.71 -22.25
CA GLU A 445 9.95 0.80 -21.13
C GLU A 445 9.94 1.57 -19.80
N THR A 446 8.80 1.48 -19.11
CA THR A 446 8.59 2.05 -17.79
C THR A 446 8.32 0.97 -16.76
N GLU A 447 8.67 1.22 -15.50
CA GLU A 447 8.24 0.41 -14.37
C GLU A 447 7.87 1.31 -13.20
N VAL A 448 6.85 0.92 -12.45
CA VAL A 448 6.46 1.63 -11.23
C VAL A 448 6.87 0.77 -10.05
N VAL A 449 7.65 1.33 -9.14
CA VAL A 449 7.91 0.73 -7.83
C VAL A 449 6.90 1.33 -6.85
N PRO A 450 5.95 0.53 -6.31
CA PRO A 450 4.95 1.04 -5.39
C PRO A 450 5.62 1.55 -4.11
N GLY A 451 4.99 2.55 -3.49
CA GLY A 451 5.45 3.15 -2.25
C GLY A 451 4.37 3.06 -1.16
N LEU A 452 4.74 3.41 0.07
CA LEU A 452 3.74 3.68 1.09
C LEU A 452 3.05 5.00 0.77
N SER A 453 1.71 5.03 0.77
CA SER A 453 0.97 6.29 0.73
C SER A 453 0.91 6.91 2.14
N CYS A 454 0.68 8.22 2.23
CA CYS A 454 0.29 8.86 3.49
C CYS A 454 -1.00 8.26 4.06
N PHE A 455 -1.86 7.65 3.24
CA PHE A 455 -3.01 6.86 3.69
C PHE A 455 -2.60 5.64 4.52
N ASN A 456 -1.62 4.85 4.07
CA ASN A 456 -1.10 3.71 4.83
C ASN A 456 -0.50 4.17 6.17
N ALA A 457 0.36 5.20 6.12
CA ALA A 457 1.00 5.75 7.31
C ALA A 457 -0.02 6.31 8.31
N ALA A 458 -1.02 7.06 7.83
CA ALA A 458 -2.03 7.66 8.70
C ALA A 458 -2.94 6.61 9.35
N ASN A 459 -3.30 5.53 8.64
CA ASN A 459 -4.05 4.43 9.26
C ASN A 459 -3.25 3.75 10.38
N ALA A 460 -1.93 3.58 10.18
CA ALA A 460 -1.04 3.01 11.19
C ALA A 460 -0.92 3.93 12.42
N ALA A 461 -0.82 5.25 12.21
CA ALA A 461 -0.84 6.24 13.28
C ALA A 461 -2.15 6.22 14.09
N LEU A 462 -3.29 6.00 13.42
CA LEU A 462 -4.60 5.82 14.04
C LEU A 462 -4.73 4.48 14.78
N LYS A 463 -3.83 3.52 14.54
CA LYS A 463 -3.89 2.15 15.07
C LYS A 463 -5.24 1.47 14.82
N ALA A 464 -5.89 1.81 13.69
CA ALA A 464 -7.24 1.38 13.37
C ALA A 464 -7.31 0.76 11.97
N GLY A 465 -8.07 -0.34 11.85
CA GLY A 465 -8.42 -0.89 10.55
C GLY A 465 -9.43 0.02 9.86
N VAL A 466 -9.04 0.70 8.78
CA VAL A 466 -9.90 1.70 8.12
C VAL A 466 -11.14 1.07 7.46
N THR A 467 -11.07 -0.23 7.17
CA THR A 467 -12.17 -1.06 6.64
C THR A 467 -12.94 -1.81 7.73
N GLU A 468 -12.74 -1.48 9.01
CA GLU A 468 -13.33 -2.17 10.17
C GLU A 468 -14.48 -1.39 10.80
N GLY A 469 -15.17 -0.54 10.05
CA GLY A 469 -16.36 0.16 10.52
C GLY A 469 -17.49 -0.81 10.92
N LYS A 470 -18.40 -0.35 11.79
CA LYS A 470 -19.55 -1.16 12.25
C LYS A 470 -20.65 -1.18 11.20
N THR A 471 -20.87 -0.03 10.56
CA THR A 471 -21.92 0.22 9.56
C THR A 471 -21.44 -0.03 8.14
N SER A 472 -20.16 0.24 7.85
CA SER A 472 -19.55 0.05 6.53
C SER A 472 -18.13 -0.48 6.65
N HIS A 473 -17.74 -1.30 5.68
CA HIS A 473 -16.40 -1.84 5.51
C HIS A 473 -15.73 -1.32 4.23
N SER A 474 -16.32 -0.30 3.60
CA SER A 474 -15.80 0.35 2.40
C SER A 474 -15.21 1.71 2.76
N VAL A 475 -14.26 2.16 1.93
CA VAL A 475 -13.50 3.39 2.15
C VAL A 475 -13.53 4.24 0.90
N ILE A 476 -13.91 5.50 1.04
CA ILE A 476 -13.85 6.50 -0.01
C ILE A 476 -12.56 7.31 0.19
N LEU A 477 -11.63 7.20 -0.76
CA LEU A 477 -10.45 8.05 -0.84
C LEU A 477 -10.77 9.22 -1.76
N ALA A 478 -10.89 10.42 -1.19
CA ALA A 478 -11.34 11.57 -1.94
C ALA A 478 -10.38 12.76 -1.90
N SER A 479 -10.32 13.46 -3.03
CA SER A 479 -9.58 14.71 -3.19
C SER A 479 -10.50 15.89 -3.56
N GLY A 480 -11.52 15.63 -4.39
CA GLY A 480 -12.37 16.66 -4.98
C GLY A 480 -13.88 16.36 -4.97
N TRP A 481 -14.33 15.25 -4.38
CA TRP A 481 -15.76 14.99 -4.20
C TRP A 481 -16.46 15.97 -3.27
N SER A 482 -17.72 16.27 -3.62
CA SER A 482 -18.62 17.03 -2.76
C SER A 482 -19.01 16.18 -1.56
N VAL A 483 -19.43 16.84 -0.48
CA VAL A 483 -19.89 16.13 0.71
C VAL A 483 -21.11 15.28 0.37
N GLU A 484 -22.05 15.83 -0.39
CA GLU A 484 -23.32 15.22 -0.76
C GLU A 484 -23.11 13.91 -1.53
N GLU A 485 -22.17 13.89 -2.48
CA GLU A 485 -21.81 12.70 -3.26
C GLU A 485 -21.24 11.57 -2.38
N MET A 486 -20.42 11.94 -1.39
CA MET A 486 -19.83 10.99 -0.45
C MET A 486 -20.82 10.50 0.60
N ALA A 487 -21.63 11.41 1.12
CA ALA A 487 -22.41 11.21 2.32
C ALA A 487 -23.51 10.16 2.15
N VAL A 488 -24.01 9.97 0.92
CA VAL A 488 -25.02 8.95 0.59
C VAL A 488 -24.61 7.55 1.08
N HIS A 489 -23.32 7.21 0.97
CA HIS A 489 -22.83 5.86 1.27
C HIS A 489 -22.68 5.58 2.76
N GLN A 490 -22.47 6.62 3.57
CA GLN A 490 -22.12 6.47 5.00
C GLN A 490 -20.88 5.57 5.23
N SER A 491 -20.05 5.41 4.20
CA SER A 491 -18.77 4.69 4.27
C SER A 491 -17.69 5.54 4.96
N THR A 492 -16.60 4.89 5.38
CA THR A 492 -15.42 5.62 5.86
C THR A 492 -14.92 6.58 4.80
N MET A 493 -14.74 7.86 5.16
CA MET A 493 -14.13 8.85 4.28
C MET A 493 -12.71 9.15 4.70
N VAL A 494 -11.82 9.23 3.71
CA VAL A 494 -10.43 9.64 3.88
C VAL A 494 -10.11 10.71 2.86
N LEU A 495 -9.78 11.91 3.32
CA LEU A 495 -9.56 13.06 2.47
C LEU A 495 -8.08 13.42 2.41
N PHE A 496 -7.54 13.42 1.19
CA PHE A 496 -6.15 13.73 0.90
C PHE A 496 -5.88 15.23 0.73
N THR A 497 -6.93 16.04 0.55
CA THR A 497 -6.75 17.45 0.22
C THR A 497 -6.76 18.36 1.43
N MET A 498 -5.85 19.33 1.39
CA MET A 498 -5.87 20.53 2.21
C MET A 498 -7.09 21.36 1.86
N ARG A 499 -8.22 21.06 2.49
CA ARG A 499 -9.44 21.84 2.33
C ARG A 499 -9.21 23.22 2.95
N THR A 500 -8.90 24.19 2.10
CA THR A 500 -8.70 25.60 2.49
C THR A 500 -9.93 26.21 3.16
N GLN A 501 -11.09 25.56 3.05
CA GLN A 501 -12.35 25.90 3.72
C GLN A 501 -12.78 24.77 4.68
N PHE A 502 -11.90 24.36 5.59
CA PHE A 502 -12.14 23.25 6.53
C PHE A 502 -13.48 23.37 7.27
N LYS A 503 -13.78 24.54 7.86
CA LYS A 503 -15.05 24.77 8.56
C LYS A 503 -16.26 24.53 7.66
N LYS A 504 -16.28 25.11 6.45
CA LYS A 504 -17.37 24.91 5.49
C LYS A 504 -17.56 23.43 5.15
N PHE A 505 -16.46 22.69 5.05
CA PHE A 505 -16.52 21.27 4.78
C PHE A 505 -17.13 20.48 5.94
N ILE A 506 -16.71 20.75 7.19
CA ILE A 506 -17.32 20.14 8.38
C ILE A 506 -18.79 20.51 8.49
N ASP A 507 -19.15 21.78 8.30
CA ASP A 507 -20.54 22.25 8.31
C ASP A 507 -21.40 21.49 7.26
N GLY A 508 -20.83 21.25 6.07
CA GLY A 508 -21.48 20.43 5.04
C GLY A 508 -21.68 18.97 5.47
N LEU A 509 -20.69 18.37 6.13
CA LEU A 509 -20.83 17.00 6.66
C LEU A 509 -21.90 16.93 7.75
N SER A 510 -21.98 17.92 8.63
CA SER A 510 -23.00 17.98 9.70
C SER A 510 -24.43 18.03 9.18
N ALA A 511 -24.66 18.33 7.91
CA ALA A 511 -25.99 18.24 7.29
C ALA A 511 -26.41 16.79 6.97
N HIS A 512 -25.47 15.83 6.96
CA HIS A 512 -25.70 14.45 6.55
C HIS A 512 -25.27 13.40 7.59
N TYR A 513 -24.59 13.82 8.65
CA TYR A 513 -24.00 12.96 9.67
C TYR A 513 -24.32 13.50 11.06
N ASP A 514 -24.51 12.59 12.01
CA ASP A 514 -24.75 12.94 13.40
C ASP A 514 -23.54 13.64 14.02
N ALA A 515 -23.79 14.54 14.98
CA ALA A 515 -22.74 15.29 15.67
C ALA A 515 -21.71 14.39 16.39
N ASP A 516 -22.13 13.18 16.79
CA ASP A 516 -21.28 12.18 17.44
C ASP A 516 -20.47 11.33 16.45
N THR A 517 -20.62 11.54 15.14
CA THR A 517 -19.85 10.83 14.11
C THR A 517 -18.35 11.05 14.36
N PRO A 518 -17.56 9.98 14.56
CA PRO A 518 -16.14 10.13 14.85
C PRO A 518 -15.35 10.75 13.71
N VAL A 519 -14.39 11.60 14.08
CA VAL A 519 -13.49 12.29 13.16
C VAL A 519 -12.06 12.22 13.69
N ALA A 520 -11.10 12.05 12.79
CA ALA A 520 -9.70 12.19 13.12
C ALA A 520 -8.94 13.01 12.07
N ILE A 521 -7.98 13.82 12.54
CA ILE A 521 -7.01 14.50 11.70
C ILE A 521 -5.63 13.94 12.01
N VAL A 522 -4.97 13.39 10.99
CA VAL A 522 -3.59 12.91 11.11
C VAL A 522 -2.66 13.90 10.44
N PHE A 523 -1.77 14.49 11.23
CA PHE A 523 -0.77 15.46 10.79
C PHE A 523 0.55 14.76 10.48
N SER A 524 1.21 15.15 9.39
CA SER A 524 2.56 14.68 9.03
C SER A 524 2.74 13.15 9.09
N ALA A 525 1.75 12.40 8.62
CA ALA A 525 1.75 10.94 8.69
C ALA A 525 3.04 10.33 8.13
N GLY A 526 3.70 9.50 8.93
CA GLY A 526 4.96 8.84 8.62
C GLY A 526 6.23 9.60 9.03
N TYR A 527 6.14 10.81 9.58
CA TYR A 527 7.29 11.55 10.13
C TYR A 527 7.34 11.38 11.66
N ALA A 528 8.22 10.54 12.19
CA ALA A 528 8.22 10.13 13.59
C ALA A 528 8.19 11.30 14.60
N GLU A 529 8.89 12.41 14.30
CA GLU A 529 8.97 13.57 15.19
C GLU A 529 7.79 14.56 15.07
N LYS A 530 7.02 14.48 13.98
CA LYS A 530 5.96 15.46 13.64
C LYS A 530 4.58 14.83 13.52
N GLU A 531 4.51 13.50 13.49
CA GLU A 531 3.28 12.76 13.40
C GLU A 531 2.42 13.04 14.64
N ARG A 532 1.18 13.45 14.41
CA ARG A 532 0.23 13.71 15.48
C ARG A 532 -1.17 13.35 15.03
N VAL A 533 -1.91 12.73 15.93
CA VAL A 533 -3.33 12.42 15.73
C VAL A 533 -4.16 13.35 16.61
N MET A 534 -5.18 13.98 16.04
CA MET A 534 -6.24 14.69 16.74
C MET A 534 -7.55 13.94 16.51
N GLN A 535 -8.22 13.51 17.57
CA GLN A 535 -9.50 12.80 17.50
C GLN A 535 -10.61 13.62 18.15
N GLY A 536 -11.79 13.54 17.57
CA GLY A 536 -13.01 14.14 18.08
C GLY A 536 -14.21 13.59 17.35
N THR A 537 -15.25 14.40 17.28
CA THR A 537 -16.49 14.12 16.56
C THR A 537 -16.81 15.29 15.61
N LEU A 538 -17.76 15.13 14.70
CA LEU A 538 -18.19 16.25 13.85
C LEU A 538 -18.65 17.47 14.67
N GLY A 539 -19.28 17.25 15.82
CA GLY A 539 -19.72 18.31 16.72
C GLY A 539 -18.59 19.00 17.50
N THR A 540 -17.38 18.44 17.55
CA THR A 540 -16.29 18.95 18.42
C THR A 540 -15.01 19.29 17.66
N ILE A 541 -14.76 18.70 16.49
CA ILE A 541 -13.47 18.81 15.78
C ILE A 541 -13.16 20.24 15.34
N SER A 542 -14.18 21.02 14.96
CA SER A 542 -14.00 22.43 14.57
C SER A 542 -13.47 23.29 15.72
N ASP A 543 -13.96 23.07 16.93
CA ASP A 543 -13.52 23.80 18.12
C ASP A 543 -12.11 23.39 18.55
N GLN A 544 -11.78 22.10 18.44
CA GLN A 544 -10.43 21.59 18.73
C GLN A 544 -9.36 22.14 17.78
N VAL A 545 -9.71 22.32 16.49
CA VAL A 545 -8.83 22.97 15.50
C VAL A 545 -8.70 24.47 15.80
N GLY A 546 -9.78 25.09 16.30
CA GLY A 546 -9.85 26.52 16.60
C GLY A 546 -9.79 27.38 15.34
N THR A 547 -9.37 28.64 15.49
CA THR A 547 -9.23 29.60 14.36
C THR A 547 -7.89 29.46 13.63
N GLY A 548 -7.04 28.52 14.05
CA GLY A 548 -5.72 28.29 13.46
C GLY A 548 -5.83 27.68 12.07
N ARG A 549 -4.91 28.06 11.17
CA ARG A 549 -4.78 27.40 9.87
C ARG A 549 -4.14 26.02 10.08
N LEU A 550 -4.81 24.96 9.64
CA LEU A 550 -4.23 23.62 9.60
C LEU A 550 -2.91 23.64 8.79
N PRO A 551 -1.89 22.86 9.19
CA PRO A 551 -0.65 22.74 8.42
C PRO A 551 -0.94 22.17 7.02
N PHE A 552 0.05 22.23 6.13
CA PHE A 552 -0.10 21.71 4.76
C PHE A 552 -0.28 20.18 4.73
N GLU A 553 0.35 19.44 5.64
CA GLU A 553 0.41 17.98 5.59
C GLU A 553 -0.56 17.38 6.62
N TYR A 554 -1.81 17.12 6.22
CA TYR A 554 -2.77 16.36 7.02
C TYR A 554 -3.73 15.52 6.17
N LEU A 555 -4.28 14.46 6.77
CA LEU A 555 -5.43 13.70 6.27
C LEU A 555 -6.59 13.83 7.25
N LEU A 556 -7.81 13.96 6.71
CA LEU A 556 -9.05 13.95 7.48
C LEU A 556 -9.75 12.61 7.29
N TYR A 557 -10.12 11.98 8.41
CA TYR A 557 -10.87 10.74 8.48
C TYR A 557 -12.23 10.99 9.12
N VAL A 558 -13.28 10.42 8.55
CA VAL A 558 -14.64 10.45 9.09
C VAL A 558 -15.22 9.05 9.01
N GLY A 559 -15.74 8.53 10.12
CA GLY A 559 -16.40 7.23 10.14
C GLY A 559 -16.29 6.48 11.46
N ASP A 560 -17.19 5.53 11.65
CA ASP A 560 -17.34 4.78 12.91
C ASP A 560 -16.19 3.80 13.20
N PHE A 561 -15.31 3.52 12.23
CA PHE A 561 -14.11 2.68 12.40
C PHE A 561 -13.13 3.25 13.45
N LEU A 562 -13.22 4.56 13.72
CA LEU A 562 -12.46 5.26 14.78
C LEU A 562 -13.02 5.01 16.19
N SER A 563 -14.24 4.50 16.32
CA SER A 563 -14.81 4.17 17.62
C SER A 563 -14.08 2.98 18.25
N ASP A 564 -13.94 2.99 19.57
CA ASP A 564 -13.57 1.82 20.38
C ASP A 564 -14.57 0.68 20.14
N GLY A 565 -14.32 -0.15 19.14
CA GLY A 565 -15.23 -1.23 18.74
C GLY A 565 -15.25 -1.59 17.25
N GLY A 566 -14.27 -1.15 16.44
CA GLY A 566 -14.13 -1.61 15.05
C GLY A 566 -14.17 -3.14 14.93
N ARG A 567 -14.67 -3.65 13.80
CA ARG A 567 -14.92 -5.05 13.41
C ARG A 567 -15.02 -6.05 14.56
N VAL A 568 -16.22 -6.12 15.14
CA VAL A 568 -16.72 -7.38 15.68
C VAL A 568 -17.00 -8.27 14.44
N ALA A 569 -16.26 -9.35 14.25
CA ALA A 569 -16.25 -10.12 13.00
C ALA A 569 -17.66 -10.61 12.60
N HIS A 570 -18.37 -9.92 11.70
CA HIS A 570 -19.66 -10.36 11.17
C HIS A 570 -19.54 -11.66 10.36
#